data_AF-W4M1T2-F1
#
_entry.id   AF-W4M1T2-F1
#
_cell.length_a   1.000
_cell.length_b   1.000
_cell.length_c   1.000
_cell.angle_alpha   90.00
_cell.angle_beta   90.00
_cell.angle_gamma   90.00
#
_symmetry.space_group_name_H-M   'P 1'
#
loop_
_entity.id
_entity.type
_entity.pdbx_description
1 polymer ?
#
loop_
_entity_poly.entity_id
_entity_poly.type
_entity_poly.pdbx_seq_one_letter_code
_entity_poly.pdbx_strand_id
1 'polypeptide(L)'
;MLLDMERTTAAVYLAGYSVECMFKALILSIVPEAEAEEILRMFRGARAHDYEWLIRLYVERGGPRMPPHVVPHIARVNSWSTDMRYAPGTIAAREAKAFMDSVTEIVTWADGRL
;
A
#
# COMPACT_ATOMS: atom_id res chain seq x y z
N MET A 1 -7.78 2.10 18.92
CA MET A 1 -7.00 1.91 17.68
C MET A 1 -5.54 2.34 17.94
N LEU A 2 -4.53 1.94 17.15
CA LEU A 2 -3.12 2.25 17.48
C LEU A 2 -2.79 3.75 17.57
N LEU A 3 -3.48 4.58 16.77
CA LEU A 3 -3.39 6.03 16.85
C LEU A 3 -3.84 6.58 18.21
N ASP A 4 -4.94 6.04 18.75
CA ASP A 4 -5.49 6.45 20.06
C ASP A 4 -4.59 6.04 21.24
N MET A 5 -3.68 5.09 21.00
CA MET A 5 -2.68 4.63 21.97
C MET A 5 -1.32 5.31 21.79
N GLU A 6 -1.25 6.37 20.98
CA GLU A 6 -0.03 7.10 20.61
C GLU A 6 1.06 6.20 19.99
N ARG A 7 0.67 5.07 19.39
CA ARG A 7 1.55 4.16 18.65
C ARG A 7 1.56 4.51 17.17
N THR A 8 1.86 5.78 16.86
CA THR A 8 1.70 6.36 15.51
C THR A 8 2.59 5.71 14.46
N THR A 9 3.85 5.40 14.78
CA THR A 9 4.77 4.70 13.87
C THR A 9 4.26 3.30 13.53
N ALA A 10 3.76 2.56 14.51
CA ALA A 10 3.17 1.24 14.29
C ALA A 10 1.87 1.32 13.46
N ALA A 11 1.06 2.36 13.67
CA ALA A 11 -0.13 2.60 12.87
C ALA A 11 0.21 2.88 11.40
N VAL A 12 1.16 3.79 11.13
CA VAL A 12 1.65 4.07 9.77
C VAL A 12 2.27 2.83 9.15
N TYR A 13 3.06 2.07 9.91
CA TYR A 13 3.65 0.82 9.47
C TYR A 13 2.60 -0.19 8.98
N LEU A 14 1.60 -0.48 9.79
CA LEU A 14 0.56 -1.45 9.43
C LEU A 14 -0.33 -0.96 8.30
N ALA A 15 -0.66 0.34 8.29
CA ALA A 15 -1.48 0.93 7.25
C ALA A 15 -0.77 0.94 5.89
N GLY A 16 0.53 1.26 5.84
CA GLY A 16 1.31 1.10 4.62
C GLY A 16 1.36 -0.36 4.16
N TYR A 17 1.62 -1.29 5.07
CA TYR A 17 1.62 -2.71 4.74
C TYR A 17 0.26 -3.19 4.19
N SER A 18 -0.85 -2.65 4.70
CA SER A 18 -2.19 -2.96 4.18
C SER A 18 -2.39 -2.52 2.72
N VAL A 19 -1.90 -1.33 2.35
CA VAL A 19 -1.97 -0.83 0.96
C VAL A 19 -1.10 -1.69 0.03
N GLU A 20 0.06 -2.15 0.50
CA GLU A 20 0.91 -3.08 -0.25
C GLU A 20 0.17 -4.40 -0.54
N CYS A 21 -0.40 -5.02 0.51
CA CYS A 21 -1.17 -6.26 0.37
C CYS A 21 -2.37 -6.08 -0.57
N MET A 22 -3.05 -4.94 -0.48
CA MET A 22 -4.16 -4.58 -1.35
C MET A 22 -3.73 -4.50 -2.82
N PHE A 23 -2.61 -3.84 -3.15
CA PHE A 23 -2.08 -3.84 -4.52
C PHE A 23 -1.73 -5.24 -5.01
N LYS A 24 -1.11 -6.07 -4.16
CA LYS A 24 -0.81 -7.46 -4.51
C LYS A 24 -2.08 -8.26 -4.81
N ALA A 25 -3.13 -8.08 -4.01
CA ALA A 25 -4.43 -8.71 -4.23
C ALA A 25 -5.07 -8.24 -5.54
N LEU A 26 -5.07 -6.93 -5.82
CA LEU A 26 -5.57 -6.37 -7.07
C LEU A 26 -4.82 -6.92 -8.30
N ILE A 27 -3.50 -7.06 -8.23
CA ILE A 27 -2.74 -7.65 -9.33
C ILE A 27 -3.16 -9.10 -9.54
N LEU A 28 -3.31 -9.87 -8.47
CA LEU A 28 -3.73 -11.28 -8.53
C LEU A 28 -5.17 -11.46 -9.03
N SER A 29 -6.06 -10.49 -8.80
CA SER A 29 -7.45 -10.57 -9.29
C SER A 29 -7.59 -10.29 -10.78
N ILE A 30 -6.60 -9.65 -11.40
CA ILE A 30 -6.62 -9.29 -12.82
C ILE A 30 -5.91 -10.35 -13.69
N VAL A 31 -4.86 -10.98 -13.18
CA VAL A 31 -4.09 -11.96 -13.96
C VAL A 31 -4.83 -13.29 -14.10
N PRO A 32 -4.64 -14.02 -15.21
CA PRO A 32 -5.13 -15.39 -15.33
C PRO A 32 -4.53 -16.30 -14.24
N GLU A 33 -5.31 -17.29 -13.77
CA GLU A 33 -4.87 -18.23 -12.74
C GLU A 33 -3.56 -18.94 -13.11
N ALA A 34 -3.35 -19.25 -14.39
CA ALA A 34 -2.12 -19.86 -14.90
C ALA A 34 -0.86 -19.01 -14.68
N GLU A 35 -1.00 -17.69 -14.52
CA GLU A 35 0.12 -16.76 -14.26
C GLU A 35 0.29 -16.46 -12.76
N ALA A 36 -0.67 -16.82 -11.90
CA ALA A 36 -0.69 -16.42 -10.50
C ALA A 36 0.57 -16.85 -9.74
N GLU A 37 1.11 -18.04 -9.99
CA GLU A 37 2.33 -18.53 -9.34
C GLU A 37 3.57 -17.72 -9.75
N GLU A 38 3.64 -17.24 -10.99
CA GLU A 38 4.71 -16.34 -11.44
C GLU A 38 4.62 -15.00 -10.71
N ILE A 39 3.43 -14.41 -10.65
CA ILE A 39 3.19 -13.14 -9.95
C ILE A 39 3.51 -13.26 -8.45
N LEU A 40 3.09 -14.34 -7.80
CA LEU A 40 3.41 -14.60 -6.40
C LEU A 40 4.91 -14.69 -6.13
N ARG A 41 5.69 -15.26 -7.07
CA ARG A 41 7.15 -15.29 -6.96
C ARG A 41 7.76 -13.89 -7.05
N MET A 42 7.17 -12.98 -7.84
CA MET A 42 7.60 -11.58 -7.94
C MET A 42 7.36 -10.80 -6.64
N PHE A 43 6.41 -11.22 -5.80
CA PHE A 43 6.12 -10.58 -4.51
C PHE A 43 7.09 -10.98 -3.38
N ARG A 44 8.22 -11.61 -3.71
CA ARG A 44 9.27 -11.96 -2.75
C ARG A 44 10.41 -10.94 -2.80
N GLY A 45 10.93 -10.60 -1.62
CA GLY A 45 12.09 -9.71 -1.47
C GLY A 45 11.75 -8.22 -1.42
N ALA A 46 12.79 -7.39 -1.26
CA ALA A 46 12.65 -5.96 -0.95
C ALA A 46 11.80 -5.19 -1.97
N ARG A 47 11.94 -5.49 -3.26
CA ARG A 47 11.19 -4.84 -4.35
C ARG A 47 9.67 -5.02 -4.21
N ALA A 48 9.22 -6.09 -3.56
CA ALA A 48 7.80 -6.34 -3.36
C ALA A 48 7.13 -5.41 -2.34
N HIS A 49 7.91 -4.53 -1.69
CA HIS A 49 7.45 -3.48 -0.79
C HIS A 49 7.51 -2.08 -1.44
N ASP A 50 7.91 -1.99 -2.71
CA ASP A 50 8.00 -0.74 -3.47
C ASP A 50 6.65 -0.46 -4.16
N TYR A 51 5.97 0.62 -3.78
CA TYR A 51 4.68 0.97 -4.37
C TYR A 51 4.78 1.41 -5.82
N GLU A 52 5.83 2.14 -6.22
CA GLU A 52 5.99 2.55 -7.61
C GLU A 52 6.11 1.32 -8.51
N TRP A 53 6.84 0.31 -8.05
CA TRP A 53 6.93 -0.97 -8.72
C TRP A 53 5.59 -1.72 -8.76
N LEU A 54 4.88 -1.82 -7.63
CA LEU A 54 3.57 -2.49 -7.57
C LEU A 54 2.53 -1.81 -8.47
N ILE A 55 2.49 -0.48 -8.49
CA ILE A 55 1.58 0.30 -9.34
C ILE A 55 1.90 0.07 -10.81
N ARG A 56 3.18 0.10 -11.17
CA ARG A 56 3.61 -0.17 -12.54
C ARG A 56 3.20 -1.58 -12.96
N LEU A 57 3.44 -2.57 -12.11
CA LEU A 57 3.04 -3.96 -12.37
C LEU A 57 1.52 -4.11 -12.52
N TYR A 58 0.73 -3.45 -11.67
CA TYR A 58 -0.73 -3.43 -11.77
C TYR A 58 -1.21 -2.88 -13.11
N VAL A 59 -0.62 -1.77 -13.58
CA VAL A 59 -0.96 -1.21 -14.91
C VAL A 59 -0.49 -2.12 -16.04
N GLU A 60 0.72 -2.67 -15.96
CA GLU A 60 1.28 -3.59 -16.97
C GLU A 60 0.45 -4.88 -17.12
N ARG A 61 -0.18 -5.34 -16.04
CA ARG A 61 -1.08 -6.51 -16.05
C ARG A 61 -2.53 -6.20 -16.42
N GLY A 62 -2.83 -4.96 -16.85
CA GLY A 62 -4.15 -4.58 -17.36
C GLY A 62 -5.09 -3.92 -16.35
N GLY A 63 -4.57 -3.53 -15.18
CA GLY A 63 -5.35 -2.79 -14.19
C GLY A 63 -5.81 -1.42 -14.70
N PRO A 64 -7.06 -1.01 -14.40
CA PRO A 64 -7.54 0.30 -14.80
C PRO A 64 -6.70 1.41 -14.17
N ARG A 65 -6.47 2.49 -14.93
CA ARG A 65 -5.73 3.66 -14.45
C ARG A 65 -6.35 4.21 -13.16
N MET A 66 -5.49 4.57 -12.21
CA MET A 66 -5.92 5.25 -10.99
C MET A 66 -6.56 6.61 -11.32
N PRO A 67 -7.71 6.95 -10.70
CA PRO A 67 -8.30 8.27 -10.82
C PRO A 67 -7.34 9.37 -10.37
N PRO A 68 -7.38 10.57 -10.98
CA PRO A 68 -6.48 11.67 -10.62
C PRO A 68 -6.51 12.07 -9.14
N HIS A 69 -7.65 11.90 -8.47
CA HIS A 69 -7.77 12.22 -7.04
C HIS A 69 -7.03 11.24 -6.13
N VAL A 70 -6.76 10.01 -6.57
CA VAL A 70 -6.07 8.97 -5.77
C VAL A 70 -4.55 9.15 -5.79
N VAL A 71 -4.00 9.67 -6.89
CA VAL A 71 -2.54 9.79 -7.11
C VAL A 71 -1.80 10.55 -5.99
N PRO A 72 -2.29 11.69 -5.47
CA PRO A 72 -1.63 12.38 -4.36
C PRO A 72 -1.57 11.55 -3.06
N HIS A 73 -2.54 10.66 -2.85
CA HIS A 73 -2.59 9.81 -1.66
C HIS A 73 -1.52 8.72 -1.72
N ILE A 74 -1.29 8.15 -2.91
CA ILE A 74 -0.20 7.19 -3.16
C ILE A 74 1.16 7.82 -2.86
N ALA A 75 1.41 9.03 -3.40
CA ALA A 75 2.67 9.73 -3.17
C ALA A 75 2.93 9.97 -1.68
N ARG A 76 1.88 10.26 -0.89
CA ARG A 76 1.98 10.38 0.57
C ARG A 76 2.29 9.04 1.24
N VAL A 77 1.58 7.98 0.86
CA VAL A 77 1.75 6.66 1.47
C VAL A 77 3.12 6.04 1.13
N ASN A 78 3.76 6.45 0.03
CA ASN A 78 5.12 6.06 -0.35
C ASN A 78 6.23 6.51 0.63
N SER A 79 5.90 7.28 1.66
CA SER A 79 6.81 7.58 2.78
C SER A 79 7.00 6.42 3.76
N TRP A 80 6.19 5.37 3.65
CA TRP A 80 6.29 4.18 4.48
C TRP A 80 7.48 3.28 4.08
N SER A 81 8.03 2.54 5.05
CA SER A 81 9.04 1.51 4.81
C SER A 81 8.87 0.34 5.79
N THR A 82 9.27 -0.86 5.37
CA THR A 82 9.34 -2.04 6.25
C THR A 82 10.29 -1.85 7.44
N ASP A 83 11.30 -0.97 7.31
CA ASP A 83 12.24 -0.66 8.39
C ASP A 83 11.57 0.04 9.58
N MET A 84 10.42 0.69 9.37
CA MET A 84 9.63 1.31 10.44
C MET A 84 9.21 0.31 11.52
N ARG A 85 9.21 -1.00 11.22
CA ARG A 85 8.98 -2.07 12.20
C ARG A 85 10.02 -2.06 13.34
N TYR A 86 11.26 -1.68 13.03
CA TYR A 86 12.37 -1.70 13.98
C TYR A 86 12.83 -0.29 14.38
N ALA A 87 12.33 0.74 13.71
CA ALA A 87 12.70 2.11 13.97
C ALA A 87 12.17 2.59 15.35
N PRO A 88 13.05 3.04 16.26
CA PRO A 88 12.60 3.72 17.46
C PRO A 88 12.08 5.11 17.11
N GLY A 89 10.93 5.50 17.66
CA GLY A 89 10.38 6.85 17.51
C GLY A 89 8.88 6.90 17.27
N THR A 90 8.35 8.11 17.35
CA THR A 90 6.93 8.41 17.19
C THR A 90 6.79 9.39 16.03
N ILE A 91 6.15 8.97 14.95
CA ILE A 91 5.70 9.88 13.89
C ILE A 91 4.73 10.90 14.52
N ALA A 92 4.82 12.17 14.13
CA ALA A 92 3.94 13.19 14.67
C ALA A 92 2.47 12.81 14.42
N ALA A 93 1.60 12.96 15.44
CA ALA A 93 0.21 12.52 15.34
C ALA A 93 -0.54 13.12 14.13
N ARG A 94 -0.24 14.38 13.79
CA ARG A 94 -0.79 15.04 12.60
C ARG A 94 -0.37 14.37 11.29
N GLU A 95 0.89 13.96 11.18
CA GLU A 95 1.43 13.28 10.01
C GLU A 95 0.86 11.87 9.90
N ALA A 96 0.81 11.14 11.02
CA ALA A 96 0.20 9.82 11.08
C ALA A 96 -1.28 9.88 10.70
N LYS A 97 -2.03 10.87 11.17
CA LYS A 97 -3.42 11.06 10.75
C LYS A 97 -3.52 11.34 9.24
N ALA A 98 -2.73 12.26 8.70
CA ALA A 98 -2.75 12.57 7.27
C ALA A 98 -2.38 11.35 6.40
N PHE A 99 -1.48 10.49 6.89
CA PHE A 99 -1.16 9.21 6.26
C PHE A 99 -2.38 8.27 6.26
N MET A 100 -3.04 8.11 7.41
CA MET A 100 -4.23 7.27 7.54
C MET A 100 -5.41 7.75 6.70
N ASP A 101 -5.61 9.07 6.62
CA ASP A 101 -6.62 9.67 5.74
C ASP A 101 -6.30 9.29 4.27
N SER A 102 -5.03 9.38 3.84
CA SER A 102 -4.62 8.90 2.50
C SER A 102 -4.82 7.40 2.28
N VAL A 103 -4.51 6.56 3.27
CA VAL A 103 -4.76 5.12 3.18
C VAL A 103 -6.25 4.84 2.99
N THR A 104 -7.11 5.57 3.69
CA THR A 104 -8.56 5.44 3.58
C THR A 104 -9.05 5.74 2.16
N GLU A 105 -8.56 6.81 1.54
CA GLU A 105 -8.90 7.15 0.14
C GLU A 105 -8.44 6.07 -0.85
N ILE A 106 -7.24 5.51 -0.64
CA ILE A 106 -6.69 4.44 -1.49
C ILE A 106 -7.50 3.14 -1.34
N VAL A 107 -7.80 2.73 -0.10
CA VAL A 107 -8.57 1.50 0.16
C VAL A 107 -9.99 1.64 -0.33
N THR A 108 -10.64 2.80 -0.12
CA THR A 108 -11.99 3.07 -0.65
C THR A 108 -12.03 2.98 -2.17
N TRP A 109 -10.97 3.46 -2.83
CA TRP A 109 -10.81 3.27 -4.27
C TRP A 109 -10.66 1.78 -4.63
N ALA A 110 -9.84 1.02 -3.93
CA ALA A 110 -9.58 -0.37 -4.27
C ALA A 110 -10.75 -1.33 -3.95
N ASP A 111 -11.54 -1.07 -2.91
CA ASP A 111 -12.63 -1.94 -2.45
C ASP A 111 -13.69 -2.15 -3.54
N GLY A 112 -13.95 -1.15 -4.38
CA GLY A 112 -14.83 -1.30 -5.55
C GLY A 112 -14.27 -2.13 -6.70
N ARG A 113 -13.11 -2.80 -6.53
CA ARG A 113 -12.34 -3.50 -7.57
C ARG A 113 -11.78 -4.86 -7.13
N LEU A 114 -11.92 -5.23 -5.85
CA LEU A 114 -11.54 -6.53 -5.31
C LEU A 114 -12.71 -7.52 -5.40
#